data_AF-A0A5Q4FWQ4-F1
#
_entry.id   AF-A0A5Q4FWQ4-F1
#
_cell.length_a   1.000
_cell.length_b   1.000
_cell.length_c   1.000
_cell.angle_alpha   90.00
_cell.angle_beta   90.00
_cell.angle_gamma   90.00
#
_symmetry.space_group_name_H-M   'P 1'
#
loop_
_entity.id
_entity.type
_entity.pdbx_description
1 polymer ?
#
loop_
_entity_poly.entity_id
_entity_poly.type
_entity_poly.pdbx_seq_one_letter_code
_entity_poly.pdbx_strand_id
1 'polypeptide(L)'
;MARVTVHHLTPPRRLPLIEEDGLRTRADLSGLLGPPEGIDLTAPGTYAHGKRVSGWLSEEYARGQVDELGAGRVSYTVDPAKTLAAPASLRSGDLTAYWEAAKPLKDWLAGEDVPEDLEVHQNVPVRAKHVTLHAPLVTDEDLGEYAPLVAAVADEDRLSAKALMHLAVIASDEDFDSVDFVAACALAWRDEPDPPKLVRELIETDPDKVASAALAEHGATAPELTARLREVLEETRQWSEENGFEPGQGLFARTAAILDGLPAKA
;
A
#
# COMPACT_ATOMS: atom_id res chain seq x y z
N MET A 1 -8.14 1.23 -28.31
CA MET A 1 -6.94 0.63 -27.68
C MET A 1 -7.32 0.21 -26.26
N ALA A 2 -6.83 -0.93 -25.79
CA ALA A 2 -7.07 -1.37 -24.42
C ALA A 2 -6.36 -0.44 -23.42
N ARG A 3 -6.88 -0.36 -22.20
CA ARG A 3 -6.14 0.28 -21.09
C ARG A 3 -4.92 -0.56 -20.77
N VAL A 4 -3.88 0.08 -20.24
CA VAL A 4 -2.61 -0.57 -19.92
C VAL A 4 -2.31 -0.39 -18.44
N THR A 5 -1.80 -1.43 -17.80
CA THR A 5 -1.40 -1.40 -16.39
C THR A 5 -0.05 -0.71 -16.26
N VAL A 6 0.08 0.14 -15.23
CA VAL A 6 1.34 0.74 -14.81
C VAL A 6 1.53 0.51 -13.32
N HIS A 7 2.77 0.49 -12.88
CA HIS A 7 3.20 0.14 -11.53
C HIS A 7 3.81 1.35 -10.85
N HIS A 8 3.32 1.69 -9.67
CA HIS A 8 3.77 2.81 -8.86
C HIS A 8 4.29 2.29 -7.52
N LEU A 9 5.41 2.88 -7.08
CA LEU A 9 6.04 2.58 -5.80
C LEU A 9 5.96 3.78 -4.87
N THR A 10 5.81 3.49 -3.58
CA THR A 10 5.65 4.47 -2.51
C THR A 10 6.05 3.83 -1.18
N PRO A 11 6.41 4.61 -0.13
CA PRO A 11 6.60 4.04 1.20
C PRO A 11 5.34 3.31 1.72
N PRO A 12 5.47 2.20 2.48
CA PRO A 12 4.33 1.45 3.02
C PRO A 12 3.31 2.31 3.78
N ARG A 13 3.75 3.32 4.55
CA ARG A 13 2.88 4.31 5.23
C ARG A 13 1.92 5.10 4.32
N ARG A 14 2.14 5.08 3.01
CA ARG A 14 1.26 5.71 2.02
C ARG A 14 0.30 4.71 1.36
N LEU A 15 0.42 3.42 1.65
CA LEU A 15 -0.62 2.46 1.33
C LEU A 15 -1.78 2.67 2.32
N PRO A 16 -3.04 2.73 1.85
CA PRO A 16 -4.15 2.66 2.79
C PRO A 16 -4.09 1.31 3.52
N LEU A 17 -4.58 1.22 4.77
CA LEU A 17 -4.62 -0.03 5.53
C LEU A 17 -6.04 -0.56 5.77
N ILE A 18 -7.06 0.31 5.68
CA ILE A 18 -8.46 -0.06 5.90
C ILE A 18 -9.26 0.15 4.62
N GLU A 19 -10.04 -0.88 4.25
CA GLU A 19 -11.07 -0.80 3.23
C GLU A 19 -12.39 -0.38 3.90
N GLU A 20 -12.73 0.91 3.91
CA GLU A 20 -14.09 1.32 4.28
C GLU A 20 -15.06 0.96 3.14
N ASP A 21 -16.06 0.10 3.39
CA ASP A 21 -17.18 -0.19 2.48
C ASP A 21 -16.81 -0.61 1.03
N GLY A 22 -15.66 -1.26 0.83
CA GLY A 22 -15.16 -1.58 -0.53
C GLY A 22 -14.90 -0.32 -1.38
N LEU A 23 -14.97 0.86 -0.77
CA LEU A 23 -14.66 2.15 -1.35
C LEU A 23 -13.25 2.50 -0.88
N ARG A 24 -12.30 2.22 -1.76
CA ARG A 24 -10.95 2.79 -1.78
C ARG A 24 -11.03 4.30 -1.59
N THR A 25 -11.10 4.76 -0.36
CA THR A 25 -11.19 6.16 0.00
C THR A 25 -9.78 6.72 -0.06
N ARG A 26 -9.49 7.34 -1.21
CA ARG A 26 -8.36 8.26 -1.37
C ARG A 26 -6.98 7.68 -1.05
N ALA A 27 -6.58 6.63 -1.76
CA ALA A 27 -5.25 6.74 -2.37
C ALA A 27 -5.32 7.85 -3.43
N ASP A 28 -5.46 9.10 -2.97
CA ASP A 28 -5.05 10.22 -3.77
C ASP A 28 -3.53 10.12 -3.83
N LEU A 29 -3.04 9.26 -4.73
CA LEU A 29 -1.62 9.17 -5.03
C LEU A 29 -1.09 10.55 -5.42
N SER A 30 -1.95 11.44 -5.95
CA SER A 30 -1.56 12.83 -6.17
C SER A 30 -1.35 13.57 -4.84
N GLY A 31 -2.18 13.37 -3.82
CA GLY A 31 -2.07 14.00 -2.50
C GLY A 31 -0.77 13.70 -1.76
N LEU A 32 -0.30 12.44 -1.80
CA LEU A 32 0.83 11.92 -1.03
C LEU A 32 2.19 11.99 -1.74
N LEU A 33 2.24 12.20 -3.07
CA LEU A 33 3.49 12.29 -3.83
C LEU A 33 4.03 13.73 -3.92
N GLY A 34 4.19 14.37 -2.76
CA GLY A 34 4.93 15.63 -2.61
C GLY A 34 4.31 16.87 -3.28
N PRO A 35 4.85 18.07 -3.01
CA PRO A 35 4.64 19.26 -3.85
C PRO A 35 5.33 19.08 -5.22
N PRO A 36 4.91 19.81 -6.28
CA PRO A 36 5.57 19.79 -7.58
C PRO A 36 7.00 20.32 -7.44
N GLU A 37 7.97 19.42 -7.35
CA GLU A 37 9.40 19.73 -7.35
C GLU A 37 10.09 18.86 -8.41
N GLY A 38 11.16 19.37 -9.04
CA GLY A 38 11.87 18.64 -10.09
C GLY A 38 11.07 18.46 -11.38
N ILE A 39 10.84 17.20 -11.81
CA ILE A 39 10.21 16.85 -13.10
C ILE A 39 8.89 17.56 -13.33
N ASP A 40 8.04 17.61 -12.30
CA ASP A 40 6.66 18.06 -12.46
C ASP A 40 6.60 19.54 -12.82
N LEU A 41 7.53 20.38 -12.33
CA LEU A 41 7.58 21.81 -12.67
C LEU A 41 7.92 22.07 -14.14
N THR A 42 8.63 21.15 -14.78
CA THR A 42 9.11 21.27 -16.17
C THR A 42 8.16 20.66 -17.19
N ALA A 43 7.05 20.08 -16.73
CA ALA A 43 6.12 19.36 -17.58
C ALA A 43 5.20 20.25 -18.42
N PRO A 44 4.79 19.81 -19.63
CA PRO A 44 3.83 20.54 -20.45
C PRO A 44 2.38 20.37 -19.94
N GLY A 45 1.62 21.48 -19.95
CA GLY A 45 0.16 21.51 -19.68
C GLY A 45 -0.24 21.99 -18.29
N THR A 46 -1.56 22.12 -18.06
CA THR A 46 -2.14 22.57 -16.77
C THR A 46 -2.77 21.39 -16.03
N TYR A 47 -2.39 21.24 -14.77
CA TYR A 47 -2.71 20.13 -13.88
C TYR A 47 -4.18 20.08 -13.45
N ALA A 48 -4.71 18.88 -13.22
CA ALA A 48 -5.84 18.72 -12.31
C ALA A 48 -5.30 18.87 -10.87
N HIS A 49 -5.68 19.94 -10.16
CA HIS A 49 -5.32 20.16 -8.75
C HIS A 49 -3.82 20.23 -8.40
N GLY A 50 -2.94 20.41 -9.40
CA GLY A 50 -1.52 20.71 -9.21
C GLY A 50 -0.58 19.52 -9.09
N LYS A 51 -1.01 18.27 -9.35
CA LYS A 51 -0.20 17.07 -9.08
C LYS A 51 -0.40 15.94 -10.09
N ARG A 52 0.67 15.18 -10.35
CA ARG A 52 0.75 14.09 -11.34
C ARG A 52 1.04 12.76 -10.64
N VAL A 53 0.50 11.68 -11.19
CA VAL A 53 0.82 10.32 -10.73
C VAL A 53 1.64 9.65 -11.82
N SER A 54 2.78 9.08 -11.43
CA SER A 54 3.72 8.44 -12.32
C SER A 54 3.94 6.99 -11.93
N GLY A 55 4.18 6.14 -12.91
CA GLY A 55 4.49 4.74 -12.71
C GLY A 55 5.15 4.14 -13.94
N TRP A 56 5.70 2.93 -13.81
CA TRP A 56 6.42 2.24 -14.87
C TRP A 56 5.53 1.26 -15.59
N LEU A 57 5.78 1.09 -16.88
CA LEU A 57 5.15 0.04 -17.66
C LEU A 57 5.68 -1.35 -17.28
N SER A 58 6.99 -1.47 -17.04
CA SER A 58 7.62 -2.71 -16.58
C SER A 58 7.50 -2.85 -15.06
N GLU A 59 6.93 -3.97 -14.61
CA GLU A 59 6.94 -4.34 -13.20
C GLU A 59 8.36 -4.59 -12.68
N GLU A 60 9.20 -5.24 -13.49
CA GLU A 60 10.59 -5.55 -13.11
C GLU A 60 11.40 -4.28 -12.88
N TYR A 61 11.27 -3.30 -13.78
CA TYR A 61 11.91 -2.01 -13.58
C TYR A 61 11.39 -1.31 -12.32
N ALA A 62 10.06 -1.30 -12.10
CA ALA A 62 9.48 -0.73 -10.89
C ALA A 62 10.08 -1.36 -9.63
N ARG A 63 10.16 -2.70 -9.56
CA ARG A 63 10.78 -3.41 -8.42
C ARG A 63 12.22 -3.00 -8.17
N GLY A 64 12.98 -2.69 -9.21
CA GLY A 64 14.35 -2.17 -9.09
C GLY A 64 14.46 -0.78 -8.49
N GLN A 65 13.34 -0.08 -8.23
CA GLN A 65 13.30 1.27 -7.63
C GLN A 65 12.87 1.27 -6.15
N VAL A 66 12.72 0.09 -5.52
CA VAL A 66 12.25 -0.03 -4.12
C VAL A 66 13.13 0.75 -3.15
N ASP A 67 14.45 0.72 -3.31
CA ASP A 67 15.39 1.43 -2.42
C ASP A 67 15.21 2.95 -2.46
N GLU A 68 14.79 3.50 -3.61
CA GLU A 68 14.60 4.95 -3.79
C GLU A 68 13.18 5.38 -3.38
N LEU A 69 12.17 4.58 -3.73
CA LEU A 69 10.76 5.01 -3.70
C LEU A 69 9.92 4.31 -2.64
N GLY A 70 10.45 3.27 -2.01
CA GLY A 70 9.78 2.47 -1.00
C GLY A 70 9.13 1.20 -1.54
N ALA A 71 8.90 0.25 -0.63
CA ALA A 71 8.41 -1.09 -0.93
C ALA A 71 6.89 -1.17 -1.19
N GLY A 72 6.11 -0.12 -0.90
CA GLY A 72 4.68 -0.12 -1.11
C GLY A 72 4.33 -0.09 -2.59
N ARG A 73 3.53 -1.05 -3.05
CA ARG A 73 3.23 -1.23 -4.48
C ARG A 73 1.76 -0.98 -4.78
N VAL A 74 1.51 -0.16 -5.79
CA VAL A 74 0.19 0.11 -6.35
C VAL A 74 0.25 -0.07 -7.86
N SER A 75 -0.71 -0.77 -8.46
CA SER A 75 -0.89 -0.71 -9.92
C SER A 75 -2.15 0.04 -10.27
N TYR A 76 -2.17 0.63 -11.45
CA TYR A 76 -3.39 1.18 -12.01
C TYR A 76 -3.41 1.12 -13.52
N THR A 77 -4.61 1.13 -14.10
CA THR A 77 -4.74 1.16 -15.55
C THR A 77 -4.84 2.58 -16.07
N VAL A 78 -4.21 2.86 -17.21
CA VAL A 78 -4.23 4.16 -17.90
C VAL A 78 -4.84 4.05 -19.29
N ASP A 79 -5.25 5.19 -19.87
CA ASP A 79 -5.59 5.29 -21.29
C ASP A 79 -4.32 5.69 -22.06
N PRO A 80 -3.75 4.82 -22.91
CA PRO A 80 -2.50 5.11 -23.61
C PRO A 80 -2.56 6.32 -24.54
N ALA A 81 -3.76 6.71 -24.99
CA ALA A 81 -3.94 7.88 -25.84
C ALA A 81 -3.94 9.20 -25.05
N LYS A 82 -4.08 9.15 -23.72
CA LYS A 82 -4.24 10.32 -22.84
C LYS A 82 -3.12 10.46 -21.81
N THR A 83 -2.09 9.63 -21.91
CA THR A 83 -0.94 9.62 -21.01
C THR A 83 0.33 9.85 -21.80
N LEU A 84 1.26 10.59 -21.19
CA LEU A 84 2.59 10.79 -21.74
C LEU A 84 3.52 9.75 -21.16
N ALA A 85 4.52 9.33 -21.92
CA ALA A 85 5.56 8.45 -21.44
C ALA A 85 6.93 8.80 -22.03
N ALA A 86 7.97 8.56 -21.25
CA ALA A 86 9.36 8.69 -21.66
C ALA A 86 10.26 7.76 -20.82
N PRO A 87 11.38 7.26 -21.37
CA PRO A 87 12.37 6.48 -20.63
C PRO A 87 12.88 7.24 -19.40
N ALA A 88 12.85 6.59 -18.24
CA ALA A 88 13.35 7.17 -16.99
C ALA A 88 14.84 7.54 -17.06
N SER A 89 15.64 6.85 -17.89
CA SER A 89 17.04 7.16 -18.14
C SER A 89 17.28 8.58 -18.68
N LEU A 90 16.27 9.22 -19.26
CA LEU A 90 16.37 10.61 -19.74
C LEU A 90 16.26 11.63 -18.60
N ARG A 91 15.88 11.22 -17.38
CA ARG A 91 15.72 12.10 -16.21
C ARG A 91 17.05 12.57 -15.62
N SER A 92 18.10 11.78 -15.74
CA SER A 92 19.40 12.03 -15.08
C SER A 92 20.19 13.22 -15.67
N GLY A 93 19.53 14.09 -16.43
CA GLY A 93 20.12 15.23 -17.12
C GLY A 93 19.16 16.42 -17.18
N ASP A 94 18.84 16.87 -18.39
CA ASP A 94 17.95 18.01 -18.63
C ASP A 94 16.47 17.58 -18.60
N LEU A 95 15.76 18.00 -17.55
CA LEU A 95 14.34 17.72 -17.39
C LEU A 95 13.47 18.33 -18.51
N THR A 96 13.92 19.40 -19.17
CA THR A 96 13.25 19.92 -20.36
C THR A 96 13.37 18.92 -21.52
N ALA A 97 14.57 18.39 -21.75
CA ALA A 97 14.79 17.36 -22.78
C ALA A 97 13.99 16.07 -22.51
N TYR A 98 13.82 15.69 -21.23
CA TYR A 98 12.93 14.58 -20.84
C TYR A 98 11.50 14.80 -21.36
N TRP A 99 10.93 15.99 -21.13
CA TRP A 99 9.57 16.31 -21.55
C TRP A 99 9.42 16.54 -23.05
N GLU A 100 10.45 17.03 -23.73
CA GLU A 100 10.48 17.11 -25.20
C GLU A 100 10.48 15.72 -25.85
N ALA A 101 11.13 14.75 -25.22
CA ALA A 101 11.11 13.35 -25.66
C ALA A 101 9.82 12.61 -25.27
N ALA A 102 9.06 13.13 -24.30
CA ALA A 102 7.81 12.53 -23.87
C ALA A 102 6.73 12.62 -24.97
N LYS A 103 6.14 11.47 -25.29
CA LYS A 103 5.08 11.35 -26.31
C LYS A 103 3.95 10.47 -25.78
N PRO A 104 2.78 10.44 -26.44
CA PRO A 104 1.67 9.58 -26.03
C PRO A 104 2.11 8.12 -25.86
N LEU A 105 1.70 7.47 -24.77
CA LEU A 105 2.04 6.06 -24.49
C LEU A 105 1.63 5.14 -25.65
N LYS A 106 0.51 5.43 -26.33
CA LYS A 106 0.09 4.68 -27.53
C LYS A 106 1.15 4.64 -28.64
N ASP A 107 1.98 5.66 -28.76
CA ASP A 107 2.99 5.78 -29.83
C ASP A 107 4.26 5.01 -29.47
N TRP A 108 4.51 4.78 -28.17
CA TRP A 108 5.52 3.81 -27.71
C TRP A 108 5.06 2.38 -27.96
N LEU A 109 3.82 2.07 -27.58
CA LEU A 109 3.24 0.71 -27.70
C LEU A 109 2.97 0.28 -29.15
N ALA A 110 2.99 1.21 -30.10
CA ALA A 110 2.93 0.91 -31.53
C ALA A 110 4.31 0.60 -32.15
N GLY A 111 5.40 0.86 -31.43
CA GLY A 111 6.76 0.55 -31.85
C GLY A 111 7.13 -0.92 -31.62
N GLU A 112 8.23 -1.36 -32.23
CA GLU A 112 8.74 -2.73 -32.08
C GLU A 112 9.49 -2.94 -30.76
N ASP A 113 10.19 -1.89 -30.26
CA ASP A 113 10.97 -1.94 -29.03
C ASP A 113 10.45 -0.92 -28.01
N VAL A 114 9.77 -1.41 -26.97
CA VAL A 114 9.32 -0.60 -25.84
C VAL A 114 10.39 -0.64 -24.75
N PRO A 115 10.96 0.50 -24.31
CA PRO A 115 11.96 0.54 -23.25
C PRO A 115 11.43 -0.05 -21.93
N GLU A 116 12.28 -0.79 -21.21
CA GLU A 116 11.92 -1.37 -19.91
C GLU A 116 11.70 -0.30 -18.83
N ASP A 117 12.46 0.78 -18.89
CA ASP A 117 12.40 1.92 -17.97
C ASP A 117 11.35 2.96 -18.37
N LEU A 118 10.40 2.59 -19.25
CA LEU A 118 9.38 3.51 -19.73
C LEU A 118 8.46 3.94 -18.60
N GLU A 119 8.56 5.22 -18.25
CA GLU A 119 7.74 5.84 -17.24
C GLU A 119 6.53 6.54 -17.85
N VAL A 120 5.37 6.31 -17.26
CA VAL A 120 4.07 6.80 -17.69
C VAL A 120 3.52 7.83 -16.72
N HIS A 121 3.06 8.94 -17.28
CA HIS A 121 2.62 10.14 -16.57
C HIS A 121 1.13 10.38 -16.76
N GLN A 122 0.39 10.32 -15.65
CA GLN A 122 -1.06 10.48 -15.62
C GLN A 122 -1.44 11.87 -15.09
N ASN A 123 -2.05 12.68 -15.97
CA ASN A 123 -2.46 14.07 -15.68
C ASN A 123 -3.90 14.21 -15.14
N VAL A 124 -4.63 13.09 -15.00
CA VAL A 124 -5.98 13.09 -14.41
C VAL A 124 -6.04 12.09 -13.26
N PRO A 125 -6.85 12.35 -12.21
CA PRO A 125 -6.95 11.44 -11.07
C PRO A 125 -7.22 9.99 -11.48
N VAL A 126 -6.50 9.06 -10.86
CA VAL A 126 -6.74 7.63 -11.05
C VAL A 126 -8.00 7.27 -10.28
N ARG A 127 -9.02 6.79 -11.00
CA ARG A 127 -10.27 6.38 -10.34
C ARG A 127 -10.03 5.13 -9.51
N ALA A 128 -10.59 5.10 -8.30
CA ALA A 128 -10.55 3.96 -7.38
C ALA A 128 -10.71 2.59 -8.07
N LYS A 129 -11.72 2.42 -8.92
CA LYS A 129 -11.98 1.15 -9.65
C LYS A 129 -10.89 0.67 -10.62
N HIS A 130 -9.87 1.49 -10.87
CA HIS A 130 -8.75 1.19 -11.76
C HIS A 130 -7.44 0.98 -11.03
N VAL A 131 -7.44 1.12 -9.70
CA VAL A 131 -6.29 0.88 -8.82
C VAL A 131 -6.26 -0.58 -8.41
N THR A 132 -5.10 -1.13 -8.06
CA THR A 132 -4.96 -2.35 -7.29
C THR A 132 -3.82 -2.12 -6.30
N LEU A 133 -4.07 -2.41 -5.03
CA LEU A 133 -3.04 -2.40 -4.00
C LEU A 133 -2.44 -3.80 -3.96
N HIS A 134 -1.13 -3.87 -3.83
CA HIS A 134 -0.41 -5.13 -3.81
C HIS A 134 0.23 -5.33 -2.44
N ALA A 135 0.64 -6.57 -2.17
CA ALA A 135 1.56 -6.82 -1.08
C ALA A 135 2.80 -5.91 -1.25
N PRO A 136 3.30 -5.31 -0.16
CA PRO A 136 4.55 -4.56 -0.23
C PRO A 136 5.70 -5.50 -0.63
N LEU A 137 6.67 -4.94 -1.36
CA LEU A 137 7.88 -5.61 -1.83
C LEU A 137 8.91 -5.69 -0.71
N VAL A 138 8.62 -6.50 0.30
CA VAL A 138 9.44 -6.66 1.51
C VAL A 138 10.09 -8.05 1.57
N THR A 139 11.26 -8.10 2.18
CA THR A 139 12.01 -9.32 2.49
C THR A 139 11.76 -9.79 3.92
N ASP A 140 12.26 -10.98 4.25
CA ASP A 140 12.24 -11.47 5.64
C ASP A 140 13.03 -10.55 6.59
N GLU A 141 14.07 -9.85 6.08
CA GLU A 141 14.85 -8.89 6.87
C GLU A 141 14.01 -7.65 7.22
N ASP A 142 13.25 -7.13 6.24
CA ASP A 142 12.35 -5.98 6.45
C ASP A 142 11.22 -6.29 7.44
N LEU A 143 10.81 -7.56 7.52
CA LEU A 143 9.76 -8.03 8.42
C LEU A 143 10.28 -8.46 9.80
N GLY A 144 11.59 -8.68 9.96
CA GLY A 144 12.19 -9.11 11.23
C GLY A 144 11.47 -10.32 11.84
N GLU A 145 11.06 -10.21 13.11
CA GLU A 145 10.35 -11.28 13.83
C GLU A 145 8.98 -11.62 13.22
N TYR A 146 8.39 -10.74 12.40
CA TYR A 146 7.12 -11.00 11.71
C TYR A 146 7.27 -11.92 10.52
N ALA A 147 8.46 -12.06 9.91
CA ALA A 147 8.67 -12.85 8.70
C ALA A 147 8.02 -14.26 8.75
N PRO A 148 8.28 -15.10 9.77
CA PRO A 148 7.69 -16.43 9.82
C PRO A 148 6.17 -16.41 10.06
N LEU A 149 5.66 -15.40 10.77
CA LEU A 149 4.21 -15.24 11.01
C LEU A 149 3.49 -14.81 9.73
N VAL A 150 4.02 -13.81 9.04
CA VAL A 150 3.52 -13.34 7.74
C VAL A 150 3.52 -14.51 6.77
N ALA A 151 4.64 -15.22 6.60
CA ALA A 151 4.72 -16.37 5.70
C ALA A 151 3.68 -17.47 6.02
N ALA A 152 3.33 -17.66 7.29
CA ALA A 152 2.38 -18.69 7.71
C ALA A 152 0.91 -18.31 7.48
N VAL A 153 0.54 -17.04 7.68
CA VAL A 153 -0.88 -16.62 7.67
C VAL A 153 -1.28 -15.83 6.44
N ALA A 154 -0.32 -15.20 5.77
CA ALA A 154 -0.52 -14.21 4.74
C ALA A 154 -1.53 -14.63 3.68
N ASP A 155 -1.38 -15.84 3.16
CA ASP A 155 -2.13 -16.37 2.02
C ASP A 155 -3.06 -17.52 2.42
N GLU A 156 -2.71 -18.23 3.49
CA GLU A 156 -3.41 -19.44 3.95
C GLU A 156 -4.64 -19.11 4.81
N ASP A 157 -4.57 -18.08 5.64
CA ASP A 157 -5.67 -17.66 6.52
C ASP A 157 -5.81 -16.13 6.52
N ARG A 158 -6.59 -15.66 5.55
CA ARG A 158 -6.87 -14.23 5.37
C ARG A 158 -7.63 -13.62 6.56
N LEU A 159 -8.42 -14.40 7.29
CA LEU A 159 -9.16 -13.90 8.45
C LEU A 159 -8.19 -13.60 9.60
N SER A 160 -7.30 -14.55 9.90
CA SER A 160 -6.22 -14.37 10.87
C SER A 160 -5.25 -13.29 10.44
N ALA A 161 -4.88 -13.22 9.16
CA ALA A 161 -4.00 -12.17 8.65
C ALA A 161 -4.59 -10.76 8.90
N LYS A 162 -5.90 -10.55 8.69
CA LYS A 162 -6.55 -9.26 9.00
C LYS A 162 -6.58 -8.97 10.49
N ALA A 163 -6.86 -9.96 11.34
CA ALA A 163 -6.84 -9.76 12.79
C ALA A 163 -5.42 -9.41 13.30
N LEU A 164 -4.39 -10.10 12.80
CA LEU A 164 -2.99 -9.82 13.13
C LEU A 164 -2.51 -8.49 12.55
N MET A 165 -3.01 -8.08 11.39
CA MET A 165 -2.75 -6.74 10.83
C MET A 165 -3.17 -5.65 11.82
N HIS A 166 -4.35 -5.75 12.43
CA HIS A 166 -4.80 -4.77 13.43
C HIS A 166 -3.87 -4.72 14.65
N LEU A 167 -3.44 -5.87 15.15
CA LEU A 167 -2.49 -5.91 16.26
C LEU A 167 -1.13 -5.31 15.89
N ALA A 168 -0.65 -5.55 14.68
CA ALA A 168 0.59 -4.97 14.18
C ALA A 168 0.49 -3.44 14.03
N VAL A 169 -0.66 -2.91 13.58
CA VAL A 169 -0.91 -1.45 13.58
C VAL A 169 -0.89 -0.90 15.00
N ILE A 170 -1.53 -1.55 15.97
CA ILE A 170 -1.54 -1.07 17.35
C ILE A 170 -0.14 -1.13 17.97
N ALA A 171 0.60 -2.21 17.70
CA ALA A 171 1.97 -2.40 18.16
C ALA A 171 2.94 -1.39 17.57
N SER A 172 2.63 -0.78 16.42
CA SER A 172 3.46 0.26 15.83
C SER A 172 3.47 1.55 16.65
N ASP A 173 2.48 1.76 17.53
CA ASP A 173 2.39 2.94 18.41
C ASP A 173 2.60 4.28 17.66
N GLU A 174 1.89 4.44 16.54
CA GLU A 174 2.01 5.59 15.61
C GLU A 174 3.39 5.76 14.91
N ASP A 175 4.34 4.84 15.09
CA ASP A 175 5.56 4.77 14.28
C ASP A 175 5.27 4.04 12.95
N PHE A 176 4.90 4.82 11.94
CA PHE A 176 4.53 4.32 10.60
C PHE A 176 5.72 3.90 9.73
N ASP A 177 6.96 4.06 10.21
CA ASP A 177 8.17 3.56 9.56
C ASP A 177 8.72 2.30 10.29
N SER A 178 8.06 1.85 11.36
CA SER A 178 8.45 0.66 12.12
C SER A 178 8.23 -0.65 11.37
N VAL A 179 8.95 -1.70 11.81
CA VAL A 179 8.76 -3.08 11.35
C VAL A 179 7.32 -3.56 11.59
N ASP A 180 6.70 -3.17 12.71
CA ASP A 180 5.31 -3.47 13.04
C ASP A 180 4.34 -2.93 11.98
N PHE A 181 4.51 -1.67 11.56
CA PHE A 181 3.65 -1.09 10.54
C PHE A 181 3.90 -1.68 9.15
N VAL A 182 5.16 -1.96 8.80
CA VAL A 182 5.50 -2.65 7.55
C VAL A 182 4.87 -4.05 7.51
N ALA A 183 4.94 -4.80 8.61
CA ALA A 183 4.28 -6.09 8.74
C ALA A 183 2.76 -5.97 8.66
N ALA A 184 2.15 -4.92 9.21
CA ALA A 184 0.73 -4.64 9.06
C ALA A 184 0.34 -4.49 7.58
N CYS A 185 1.10 -3.70 6.81
CA CYS A 185 0.91 -3.59 5.35
C CYS A 185 1.08 -4.95 4.65
N ALA A 186 2.06 -5.73 5.06
CA ALA A 186 2.32 -7.07 4.52
C ALA A 186 1.25 -8.09 4.91
N LEU A 187 0.50 -7.90 6.00
CA LEU A 187 -0.65 -8.75 6.34
C LEU A 187 -1.92 -8.28 5.61
N ALA A 188 -2.04 -6.97 5.38
CA ALA A 188 -3.20 -6.34 4.78
C ALA A 188 -3.40 -6.73 3.31
N TRP A 189 -2.37 -6.64 2.46
CA TRP A 189 -2.54 -6.57 1.00
C TRP A 189 -1.98 -7.76 0.22
N ARG A 190 -2.65 -8.14 -0.87
CA ARG A 190 -2.23 -9.24 -1.78
C ARG A 190 -2.43 -8.86 -3.23
N ASP A 191 -1.81 -9.64 -4.12
CA ASP A 191 -2.04 -9.52 -5.56
C ASP A 191 -3.46 -9.93 -5.95
N GLU A 192 -4.04 -10.88 -5.21
CA GLU A 192 -5.44 -11.27 -5.34
C GLU A 192 -6.31 -10.50 -4.34
N PRO A 193 -7.49 -10.01 -4.75
CA PRO A 193 -8.40 -9.30 -3.86
C PRO A 193 -8.98 -10.24 -2.80
N ASP A 194 -9.13 -9.73 -1.59
CA ASP A 194 -9.82 -10.46 -0.52
C ASP A 194 -11.29 -10.78 -0.90
N PRO A 195 -11.87 -11.86 -0.36
CA PRO A 195 -13.29 -12.14 -0.51
C PRO A 195 -14.14 -10.94 -0.04
N PRO A 196 -15.20 -10.53 -0.77
CA PRO A 196 -16.00 -9.34 -0.42
C PRO A 196 -16.64 -9.37 0.97
N LYS A 197 -16.70 -10.54 1.61
CA LYS A 197 -17.30 -10.77 2.93
C LYS A 197 -16.27 -10.86 4.06
N LEU A 198 -14.96 -10.79 3.78
CA LEU A 198 -13.91 -11.05 4.76
C LEU A 198 -14.03 -10.18 6.01
N VAL A 199 -14.20 -8.86 5.85
CA VAL A 199 -14.36 -7.92 6.97
C VAL A 199 -15.63 -8.22 7.76
N ARG A 200 -16.72 -8.55 7.06
CA ARG A 200 -17.98 -8.93 7.72
C ARG A 200 -17.82 -10.22 8.52
N GLU A 201 -17.15 -11.22 7.98
CA GLU A 201 -16.86 -12.48 8.67
C GLU A 201 -15.98 -12.24 9.90
N LEU A 202 -15.01 -11.33 9.82
CA LEU A 202 -14.16 -10.95 10.96
C LEU A 202 -14.98 -10.32 12.09
N ILE A 203 -15.87 -9.39 11.74
CA ILE A 203 -16.80 -8.78 12.71
C ILE A 203 -17.74 -9.83 13.33
N GLU A 204 -18.33 -10.71 12.51
CA GLU A 204 -19.27 -11.74 12.97
C GLU A 204 -18.58 -12.79 13.88
N THR A 205 -17.29 -13.05 13.66
CA THR A 205 -16.49 -14.02 14.44
C THR A 205 -15.89 -13.42 15.72
N ASP A 206 -16.03 -12.10 15.92
CA ASP A 206 -15.34 -11.30 16.94
C ASP A 206 -13.82 -11.20 16.66
N PRO A 207 -13.32 -10.03 16.22
CA PRO A 207 -11.92 -9.83 15.86
C PRO A 207 -10.94 -10.22 16.97
N ASP A 208 -11.29 -9.98 18.23
CA ASP A 208 -10.45 -10.31 19.39
C ASP A 208 -10.27 -11.82 19.53
N LYS A 209 -11.31 -12.59 19.22
CA LYS A 209 -11.26 -14.06 19.25
C LYS A 209 -10.43 -14.60 18.10
N VAL A 210 -10.58 -14.03 16.91
CA VAL A 210 -9.75 -14.40 15.74
C VAL A 210 -8.28 -14.12 16.05
N ALA A 211 -7.95 -12.92 16.54
CA ALA A 211 -6.59 -12.56 16.91
C ALA A 211 -6.02 -13.50 17.98
N SER A 212 -6.79 -13.77 19.03
CA SER A 212 -6.39 -14.70 20.11
C SER A 212 -6.13 -16.12 19.59
N ALA A 213 -7.00 -16.63 18.71
CA ALA A 213 -6.85 -17.95 18.10
C ALA A 213 -5.61 -18.03 17.20
N ALA A 214 -5.41 -17.04 16.32
CA ALA A 214 -4.25 -16.95 15.45
C ALA A 214 -2.94 -16.92 16.26
N LEU A 215 -2.88 -16.13 17.33
CA LEU A 215 -1.71 -16.08 18.21
C LEU A 215 -1.47 -17.42 18.93
N ALA A 216 -2.53 -18.14 19.32
CA ALA A 216 -2.39 -19.46 19.92
C ALA A 216 -1.86 -20.50 18.92
N GLU A 217 -2.38 -20.50 17.70
CA GLU A 217 -1.98 -21.41 16.62
C GLU A 217 -0.52 -21.18 16.19
N HIS A 218 -0.12 -19.93 16.04
CA HIS A 218 1.23 -19.56 15.57
C HIS A 218 2.23 -19.29 16.71
N GLY A 219 1.87 -19.63 17.95
CA GLY A 219 2.73 -19.39 19.12
C GLY A 219 4.09 -20.10 19.06
N ALA A 220 4.21 -21.20 18.32
CA ALA A 220 5.48 -21.89 18.08
C ALA A 220 6.27 -21.30 16.89
N THR A 221 5.61 -20.62 15.97
CA THR A 221 6.20 -20.05 14.75
C THR A 221 7.03 -18.81 15.07
N ALA A 222 6.53 -17.94 15.95
CA ALA A 222 7.20 -16.72 16.41
C ALA A 222 6.90 -16.47 17.90
N PRO A 223 7.56 -17.18 18.83
CA PRO A 223 7.16 -17.20 20.25
C PRO A 223 7.22 -15.82 20.92
N GLU A 224 8.31 -15.09 20.71
CA GLU A 224 8.55 -13.78 21.30
C GLU A 224 7.58 -12.74 20.74
N LEU A 225 7.45 -12.69 19.41
CA LEU A 225 6.49 -11.82 18.73
C LEU A 225 5.04 -12.12 19.17
N THR A 226 4.64 -13.39 19.18
CA THR A 226 3.26 -13.75 19.57
C THR A 226 2.99 -13.47 21.04
N ALA A 227 4.01 -13.54 21.92
CA ALA A 227 3.87 -13.09 23.30
C ALA A 227 3.63 -11.57 23.37
N ARG A 228 4.43 -10.77 22.65
CA ARG A 228 4.24 -9.32 22.55
C ARG A 228 2.85 -8.95 22.00
N LEU A 229 2.41 -9.62 20.93
CA LEU A 229 1.09 -9.35 20.34
C LEU A 229 -0.07 -9.76 21.27
N ARG A 230 0.12 -10.75 22.14
CA ARG A 230 -0.88 -11.07 23.20
C ARG A 230 -0.96 -9.97 24.25
N GLU A 231 0.18 -9.38 24.63
CA GLU A 231 0.20 -8.21 25.54
C GLU A 231 -0.53 -7.03 24.90
N VAL A 232 -0.24 -6.71 23.62
CA VAL A 232 -0.95 -5.67 22.86
C VAL A 232 -2.45 -5.93 22.79
N LEU A 233 -2.87 -7.18 22.54
CA LEU A 233 -4.29 -7.55 22.51
C LEU A 233 -4.95 -7.34 23.89
N GLU A 234 -4.28 -7.68 24.98
CA GLU A 234 -4.82 -7.49 26.33
C GLU A 234 -4.93 -6.02 26.72
N GLU A 235 -3.89 -5.23 26.43
CA GLU A 235 -3.95 -3.77 26.59
C GLU A 235 -5.10 -3.16 25.75
N THR A 236 -5.37 -3.73 24.57
CA THR A 236 -6.45 -3.26 23.69
C THR A 236 -7.82 -3.52 24.31
N ARG A 237 -7.99 -4.67 24.96
CA ARG A 237 -9.22 -4.99 25.70
C ARG A 237 -9.41 -4.06 26.88
N GLN A 238 -8.36 -3.83 27.67
CA GLN A 238 -8.44 -2.88 28.79
C GLN A 238 -8.79 -1.47 28.30
N TRP A 239 -8.11 -0.99 27.27
CA TRP A 239 -8.42 0.30 26.64
C TRP A 239 -9.87 0.36 26.13
N SER A 240 -10.36 -0.73 25.53
CA SER A 240 -11.74 -0.84 25.03
C SER A 240 -12.76 -0.70 26.16
N GLU A 241 -12.53 -1.37 27.29
CA GLU A 241 -13.38 -1.30 28.49
C GLU A 241 -13.39 0.11 29.10
N GLU A 242 -12.21 0.74 29.22
CA GLU A 242 -12.06 2.10 29.76
C GLU A 242 -12.77 3.15 28.89
N ASN A 243 -12.88 2.91 27.59
CA ASN A 243 -13.55 3.81 26.64
C ASN A 243 -15.01 3.40 26.33
N GLY A 244 -15.52 2.33 26.95
CA GLY A 244 -16.92 1.91 26.82
C GLY A 244 -17.30 1.34 25.45
N PHE A 245 -16.35 0.76 24.72
CA PHE A 245 -16.63 0.03 23.47
C PHE A 245 -17.17 -1.36 23.76
N GLU A 246 -18.07 -1.85 22.90
CA GLU A 246 -18.60 -3.22 23.01
C GLU A 246 -17.51 -4.27 22.69
N PRO A 247 -17.62 -5.50 23.23
CA PRO A 247 -16.72 -6.59 22.87
C PRO A 247 -16.62 -6.79 21.35
N GLY A 248 -15.40 -6.89 20.83
CA GLY A 248 -15.11 -7.02 19.40
C GLY A 248 -15.08 -5.71 18.61
N GLN A 249 -15.38 -4.56 19.23
CA GLN A 249 -15.20 -3.23 18.62
C GLN A 249 -13.85 -2.60 18.99
N GLY A 250 -13.29 -2.97 20.15
CA GLY A 250 -12.06 -2.40 20.69
C GLY A 250 -10.88 -2.46 19.73
N LEU A 251 -10.67 -3.60 19.07
CA LEU A 251 -9.57 -3.77 18.12
C LEU A 251 -9.66 -2.80 16.93
N PHE A 252 -10.84 -2.69 16.31
CA PHE A 252 -11.06 -1.75 15.21
C PHE A 252 -10.96 -0.30 15.68
N ALA A 253 -11.54 0.04 16.82
CA ALA A 253 -11.52 1.38 17.38
C ALA A 253 -10.09 1.84 17.73
N ARG A 254 -9.29 0.98 18.37
CA ARG A 254 -7.90 1.29 18.71
C ARG A 254 -7.03 1.39 17.45
N THR A 255 -7.25 0.51 16.46
CA THR A 255 -6.58 0.63 15.16
C THR A 255 -6.90 1.98 14.51
N ALA A 256 -8.18 2.37 14.47
CA ALA A 256 -8.60 3.65 13.89
C ALA A 256 -7.94 4.83 14.63
N ALA A 257 -7.88 4.80 15.96
CA ALA A 257 -7.22 5.83 16.75
C ALA A 257 -5.72 5.98 16.40
N ILE A 258 -4.99 4.88 16.20
CA ILE A 258 -3.59 4.93 15.75
C ILE A 258 -3.48 5.49 14.33
N LEU A 259 -4.36 5.06 13.42
CA LEU A 259 -4.34 5.53 12.03
C LEU A 259 -4.77 7.00 11.88
N ASP A 260 -5.55 7.56 12.80
CA ASP A 260 -5.85 8.99 12.86
C ASP A 260 -4.58 9.83 13.09
N GLY A 261 -3.53 9.25 13.69
CA GLY A 261 -2.20 9.83 13.81
C GLY A 261 -1.38 9.84 12.51
N LEU A 262 -1.81 9.11 11.47
CA LEU A 262 -1.09 9.01 10.20
C LEU A 262 -1.04 10.39 9.52
N PRO A 263 0.16 10.96 9.29
CA PRO A 263 0.26 12.30 8.73
C PRO A 263 -0.39 12.36 7.34
N ALA A 264 -1.38 13.23 7.19
CA ALA A 264 -2.10 13.46 5.93
C ALA A 264 -1.20 13.94 4.76
N LYS A 265 0.05 14.34 5.07
CA LYS A 265 1.08 14.81 4.14
C LYS A 265 2.45 14.40 4.67
N ALA A 266 2.94 13.24 4.27
CA ALA A 266 4.36 12.91 4.26
C ALA A 266 4.77 12.76 2.80
#